data_AF-A0A848UP93-F1
#
_entry.id   AF-A0A848UP93-F1
#
_cell.length_a   1.000
_cell.length_b   1.000
_cell.length_c   1.000
_cell.angle_alpha   90.00
_cell.angle_beta   90.00
_cell.angle_gamma   90.00
#
_symmetry.space_group_name_H-M   'P 1'
#
loop_
_entity.id
_entity.type
_entity.pdbx_description
1 polymer ?
#
loop_
_entity_poly.entity_id
_entity_poly.type
_entity_poly.pdbx_seq_one_letter_code
_entity_poly.pdbx_strand_id
1 'polypeptide(L)' 'NDTIVKGSDIFRFDLDINPQLQFGRTGFYDGPISRYHDIQIDNDGSIYVGDILGNRIQKFELK' A
#
# COMPACT_ATOMS: atom_id res chain seq x y z
N ASN A 1 17.91 -15.25 1.30
CA ASN A 1 17.78 -14.28 2.40
C ASN A 1 17.67 -12.89 1.84
N ASP A 2 16.45 -12.38 1.72
CA ASP A 2 16.23 -10.98 1.35
C ASP A 2 16.20 -10.16 2.65
N THR A 3 17.37 -9.62 3.03
CA THR A 3 17.54 -8.79 4.23
C THR A 3 17.35 -7.30 3.94
N ILE A 4 17.07 -6.94 2.68
CA ILE A 4 16.89 -5.56 2.27
C ILE A 4 15.43 -5.18 2.53
N VAL A 5 15.21 -4.25 3.44
CA VAL A 5 13.88 -3.70 3.70
C VAL A 5 13.42 -2.91 2.47
N LYS A 6 12.44 -3.44 1.74
CA LYS A 6 11.88 -2.79 0.55
C LYS A 6 10.82 -1.74 0.91
N GLY A 7 10.23 -1.83 2.09
CA GLY A 7 9.17 -0.95 2.59
C GLY A 7 7.87 -1.72 2.79
N SER A 8 6.75 -1.00 2.82
CA SER A 8 5.43 -1.60 3.06
C SER A 8 4.70 -1.95 1.75
N ASP A 9 3.95 -3.04 1.81
CA ASP A 9 2.91 -3.40 0.85
C ASP A 9 1.53 -3.35 1.52
N ILE A 10 0.51 -3.19 0.70
CA ILE A 10 -0.90 -3.23 1.06
C ILE A 10 -1.49 -4.46 0.38
N PHE A 11 -2.22 -5.25 1.17
CA PHE A 11 -2.92 -6.43 0.71
C PHE A 11 -4.42 -6.24 0.91
N ARG A 12 -5.20 -6.57 -0.13
CA ARG A 12 -6.65 -6.64 -0.04
C ARG A 12 -7.06 -8.09 -0.08
N PHE A 13 -7.91 -8.49 0.86
CA PHE A 13 -8.53 -9.81 0.92
C PHE A 13 -10.05 -9.67 0.78
N ASP A 14 -10.71 -10.73 0.34
CA ASP A 14 -12.15 -10.89 0.58
C ASP A 14 -12.41 -11.41 2.01
N LEU A 15 -13.70 -11.59 2.36
CA LEU A 15 -14.10 -12.06 3.68
C LEU A 15 -13.72 -13.52 3.96
N ASP A 16 -13.39 -14.28 2.92
CA ASP A 16 -12.94 -15.67 3.00
C ASP A 16 -11.40 -15.75 3.06
N ILE A 17 -10.72 -14.62 3.21
CA ILE A 17 -9.26 -14.50 3.33
C ILE A 17 -8.53 -14.89 2.03
N ASN A 18 -9.21 -14.84 0.87
CA ASN A 18 -8.53 -14.98 -0.41
C ASN A 18 -7.89 -13.64 -0.82
N PRO A 19 -6.61 -13.63 -1.24
CA PRO A 19 -5.95 -12.40 -1.68
C PRO A 19 -6.53 -11.93 -3.02
N GLN A 20 -6.95 -10.66 -3.05
CA GLN A 20 -7.52 -10.00 -4.22
C GLN A 20 -6.49 -9.09 -4.89
N LEU A 21 -5.70 -8.36 -4.10
CA LEU A 21 -4.70 -7.43 -4.62
C LEU A 21 -3.49 -7.31 -3.69
N GLN A 22 -2.32 -7.08 -4.27
CA GLN A 22 -1.11 -6.66 -3.58
C GLN A 22 -0.46 -5.51 -4.36
N PHE A 23 -0.16 -4.41 -3.67
CA PHE A 23 0.50 -3.25 -4.24
C PHE A 23 1.30 -2.51 -3.18
N GLY A 24 2.18 -1.59 -3.59
CA GLY A 24 3.16 -0.97 -2.71
C GLY A 24 4.58 -1.30 -3.15
N ARG A 25 5.54 -1.27 -2.22
CA ARG A 25 6.97 -1.30 -2.55
C ARG A 25 7.50 -2.56 -3.19
N THR A 26 6.85 -3.71 -3.00
CA THR A 26 7.22 -4.95 -3.71
C THR A 26 6.27 -5.27 -4.87
N GLY A 27 5.28 -4.41 -5.11
CA GLY A 27 4.35 -4.47 -6.23
C GLY A 27 4.37 -3.19 -7.08
N PHE A 28 3.20 -2.73 -7.51
CA PHE A 28 2.96 -1.66 -8.49
C PHE A 28 3.28 -0.23 -8.02
N TYR A 29 4.43 0.00 -7.39
CA TYR A 29 4.87 1.34 -6.97
C TYR A 29 6.37 1.56 -7.21
N ASP A 30 6.67 2.39 -8.21
CA ASP A 30 8.04 2.77 -8.59
C ASP A 30 8.58 3.99 -7.81
N GLY A 31 7.94 4.37 -6.70
CA GLY A 31 8.35 5.53 -5.89
C GLY A 31 9.35 5.20 -4.75
N PRO A 32 9.70 6.20 -3.92
CA PRO A 32 10.73 6.08 -2.88
C PRO A 32 10.33 5.13 -1.73
N ILE A 33 11.29 4.73 -0.90
CA ILE A 33 11.04 3.86 0.29
C ILE A 33 9.90 4.46 1.10
N SER A 34 8.84 3.68 1.28
CA SER A 34 7.63 4.11 1.98
C SER A 34 7.29 3.10 3.08
N ARG A 35 6.81 3.61 4.22
CA ARG A 35 6.28 2.78 5.31
C ARG A 35 4.88 3.26 5.66
N TYR A 36 3.89 2.46 5.26
CA TYR A 36 2.49 2.77 5.47
C TYR A 36 2.07 2.35 6.87
N HIS A 37 1.48 3.29 7.63
CA HIS A 37 1.06 3.05 9.02
C HIS A 37 -0.44 3.24 9.25
N ASP A 38 -1.13 3.89 8.33
CA ASP A 38 -2.57 4.12 8.38
C ASP A 38 -3.16 3.99 6.97
N ILE A 39 -4.44 3.68 6.89
CA ILE A 39 -5.17 3.43 5.65
C ILE A 39 -6.63 3.88 5.76
N GLN A 40 -7.12 4.60 4.74
CA GLN A 40 -8.53 4.97 4.57
C GLN A 40 -8.94 4.78 3.12
N ILE A 41 -10.23 4.56 2.88
CA ILE A 41 -10.80 4.34 1.55
C ILE A 41 -11.95 5.33 1.37
N ASP A 42 -11.97 6.05 0.26
CA ASP A 42 -13.08 6.93 -0.08
C ASP A 42 -14.26 6.18 -0.75
N ASN A 43 -15.33 6.90 -1.04
CA ASN A 43 -16.53 6.30 -1.67
C ASN A 43 -16.30 5.84 -3.12
N ASP A 44 -15.26 6.36 -3.78
CA ASP A 44 -14.88 5.97 -5.15
C ASP A 44 -13.91 4.78 -5.15
N GLY A 45 -13.53 4.27 -3.97
CA GLY A 45 -12.61 3.15 -3.80
C GLY A 45 -11.14 3.54 -3.90
N SER A 46 -10.80 4.83 -3.89
CA SER A 46 -9.41 5.27 -3.79
C SER A 46 -8.86 4.99 -2.41
N ILE A 47 -7.61 4.55 -2.35
CA ILE A 47 -6.94 4.15 -1.12
C ILE A 47 -5.93 5.21 -0.72
N TYR A 48 -6.07 5.76 0.48
CA TYR A 48 -5.18 6.75 1.06
C TYR A 48 -4.35 6.11 2.16
N VAL A 49 -3.04 6.31 2.14
CA VAL A 49 -2.14 5.79 3.16
C VAL A 49 -1.20 6.84 3.73
N GLY A 50 -0.98 6.77 5.03
CA GLY A 50 0.01 7.59 5.73
C GLY A 50 1.40 6.97 5.60
N ASP A 51 2.28 7.61 4.82
CA ASP A 51 3.68 7.22 4.65
C ASP A 51 4.58 7.98 5.65
N ILE A 52 4.99 7.28 6.71
CA ILE A 52 5.73 7.89 7.82
C ILE A 52 7.21 8.13 7.51
N LEU A 53 7.74 7.56 6.43
CA LEU A 53 9.11 7.87 5.99
C LEU A 53 9.13 9.11 5.08
N GLY A 54 8.10 9.28 4.27
CA GLY A 54 7.93 10.43 3.38
C GLY A 54 7.25 11.64 4.02
N ASN A 55 6.74 11.54 5.26
CA ASN A 55 5.91 12.55 5.92
C ASN A 55 4.78 13.07 5.03
N ARG A 56 4.06 12.16 4.38
CA ARG A 56 3.05 12.48 3.35
C ARG A 56 1.90 11.49 3.36
N ILE A 57 0.79 11.89 2.75
CA ILE A 57 -0.29 10.99 2.37
C ILE A 57 -0.08 10.58 0.90
N GLN A 58 -0.23 9.28 0.61
CA GLN A 58 -0.21 8.77 -0.75
C GLN A 58 -1.60 8.25 -1.12
N LYS A 59 -2.05 8.54 -2.35
CA LYS A 59 -3.31 8.06 -2.92
C LYS A 59 -3.01 7.00 -3.98
N PHE A 60 -3.72 5.88 -3.92
CA PHE A 60 -3.74 4.85 -4.94
C PHE A 60 -5.13 4.75 -5.54
N GLU A 61 -5.20 4.78 -6.87
CA GLU A 61 -6.44 4.61 -7.62
C GLU A 61 -6.42 3.23 -8.26
N LEU A 62 -7.47 2.46 -8.03
CA LEU A 62 -7.69 1.19 -8.72
C LEU A 62 -8.27 1.54 -10.10
N LYS A 63 -7.49 1.34 -11.16
CA LYS A 63 -7.97 1.40 -12.55
C LYS A 63 -8.58 0.09 -12.97
#